data_AF-A0A7F5R1X1-F1
#
_entry.id   AF-A0A7F5R1X1-F1
#
_cell.length_a   1.000
_cell.length_b   1.000
_cell.length_c   1.000
_cell.angle_alpha   90.00
_cell.angle_beta   90.00
_cell.angle_gamma   90.00
#
_symmetry.space_group_name_H-M   'P 1'
#
loop_
_entity.id
_entity.type
_entity.pdbx_description
1 polymer ?
#
loop_
_entity_poly.entity_id
_entity_poly.type
_entity_poly.pdbx_seq_one_letter_code
_entity_poly.pdbx_strand_id
1 'polypeptide(L)'
;MIALVAVHLLFHREHNRVAEELAYLNSDWDDEKLFLEARRIVIAEFQVITYKEFLPAVIGHESMEEFGLYLQEGLSYSYDYDHKVDVSISNEFASAAFRYGHSIVEGYLKSTKSTGGNSIMIDDDCWVDYTNSSTD
;
A
#
# COMPACT_ATOMS: atom_id res chain seq x y z
N MET A 1 -8.34 10.50 -4.27
CA MET A 1 -7.26 11.25 -3.60
C MET A 1 -7.04 10.79 -2.15
N ILE A 2 -8.11 10.66 -1.34
CA ILE A 2 -8.03 10.23 0.06
C ILE A 2 -7.32 8.87 0.25
N ALA A 3 -7.62 7.87 -0.60
CA ALA A 3 -7.02 6.54 -0.51
C ALA A 3 -5.49 6.54 -0.67
N LEU A 4 -4.95 7.35 -1.60
CA LEU A 4 -3.51 7.46 -1.83
C LEU A 4 -2.80 8.01 -0.59
N VAL A 5 -3.32 9.10 -0.02
CA VAL A 5 -2.76 9.72 1.19
C VAL A 5 -2.83 8.74 2.38
N ALA A 6 -3.91 7.97 2.50
CA ALA A 6 -4.04 6.97 3.56
C ALA A 6 -2.94 5.90 3.48
N VAL A 7 -2.63 5.39 2.28
CA VAL A 7 -1.55 4.40 2.08
C VAL A 7 -0.19 4.99 2.41
N HIS A 8 0.09 6.23 2.00
CA HIS A 8 1.35 6.91 2.37
C HIS A 8 1.50 7.07 3.89
N LEU A 9 0.44 7.48 4.58
CA LEU A 9 0.44 7.62 6.04
C LEU A 9 0.61 6.28 6.74
N LEU A 10 0.03 5.21 6.19
CA LEU A 10 0.17 3.85 6.73
C LEU A 10 1.64 3.42 6.74
N PHE A 11 2.32 3.48 5.59
CA PHE A 11 3.73 3.08 5.51
C PHE A 11 4.67 4.01 6.27
N HIS A 12 4.33 5.30 6.38
CA HIS A 12 5.09 6.22 7.22
C HIS A 12 5.00 5.85 8.71
N ARG A 13 3.81 5.51 9.20
CA ARG A 13 3.62 5.04 10.58
C ARG A 13 4.29 3.70 10.82
N GLU A 14 4.24 2.80 9.84
CA GLU A 14 4.90 1.49 9.94
C GLU A 14 6.42 1.64 10.05
N HIS A 15 7.03 2.53 9.27
CA HIS A 15 8.44 2.84 9.40
C HIS A 15 8.82 3.30 10.82
N ASN A 16 8.03 4.21 11.40
CA ASN A 16 8.27 4.69 12.76
C ASN A 16 8.10 3.58 13.80
N ARG A 17 7.07 2.73 13.65
CA ARG A 17 6.86 1.56 14.51
C ARG A 17 8.06 0.62 14.47
N VAL A 18 8.55 0.29 13.28
CA VAL A 18 9.72 -0.59 13.11
C VAL A 18 10.99 0.05 13.68
N ALA A 19 11.20 1.35 13.48
CA ALA A 19 12.35 2.06 14.04
C ALA A 19 12.34 2.08 15.58
N GLU A 20 11.17 2.29 16.21
CA GLU A 20 11.01 2.25 17.66
C GLU A 20 11.34 0.85 18.23
N GLU A 21 10.84 -0.21 17.59
CA GLU A 21 11.14 -1.59 17.98
C GLU A 21 12.64 -1.92 17.82
N LEU A 22 13.27 -1.50 16.72
CA LEU A 22 14.70 -1.70 16.49
C LEU A 22 15.57 -0.95 17.51
N ALA A 23 15.17 0.27 17.89
CA ALA A 23 15.85 1.07 18.90
C ALA A 23 15.74 0.45 20.30
N TYR A 24 14.59 -0.14 20.62
CA TYR A 24 14.39 -0.86 21.88
C TYR A 24 15.30 -2.11 21.96
N LEU A 25 15.42 -2.86 20.85
CA LEU A 25 16.26 -4.06 20.79
C LEU A 25 17.75 -3.74 20.72
N ASN A 26 18.13 -2.60 20.15
CA ASN A 26 19.53 -2.22 19.92
C ASN A 26 19.80 -0.79 20.43
N SER A 27 20.02 -0.66 21.73
CA SER A 27 20.27 0.63 22.39
C SER A 27 21.50 1.40 21.86
N ASP A 28 22.43 0.69 21.22
CA ASP A 28 23.71 1.24 20.79
C ASP A 28 23.70 1.72 19.32
N TRP A 29 22.57 1.56 18.60
CA TRP A 29 22.47 2.01 17.22
C TRP A 29 22.27 3.52 17.13
N ASP A 30 22.88 4.13 16.13
CA ASP A 30 22.66 5.53 15.78
C ASP A 30 21.37 5.69 14.95
N ASP A 31 20.91 6.94 14.84
CA ASP A 31 19.68 7.30 14.12
C ASP A 31 19.75 6.92 12.65
N GLU A 32 20.91 7.08 12.00
CA GLU A 32 21.10 6.72 10.59
C GLU A 32 20.94 5.21 10.38
N LYS A 33 21.55 4.38 11.22
CA LYS A 33 21.40 2.93 11.11
C LYS A 33 19.97 2.49 11.39
N LEU A 34 19.31 3.07 12.40
CA LEU A 34 17.90 2.79 12.68
C LEU A 34 17.02 3.12 11.48
N PHE A 35 17.20 4.29 10.87
CA PHE A 35 16.47 4.70 9.68
C PHE A 35 16.70 3.75 8.50
N LEU A 36 17.96 3.39 8.22
CA LEU A 36 18.29 2.53 7.08
C LEU A 36 17.75 1.11 7.26
N GLU A 37 17.86 0.52 8.46
CA GLU A 37 17.32 -0.82 8.74
C GLU A 37 15.79 -0.83 8.75
N ALA A 38 15.14 0.16 9.37
CA ALA A 38 13.69 0.29 9.33
C ALA A 38 13.18 0.47 7.89
N ARG A 39 13.86 1.28 7.07
CA ARG A 39 13.56 1.44 5.65
C ARG A 39 13.72 0.13 4.89
N ARG A 40 14.78 -0.65 5.18
CA ARG A 40 15.02 -1.94 4.54
C ARG A 40 13.91 -2.94 4.82
N ILE A 41 13.43 -3.01 6.06
CA ILE A 41 12.33 -3.89 6.47
C ILE A 41 11.04 -3.49 5.77
N VAL A 42 10.66 -2.20 5.81
CA VAL A 42 9.43 -1.72 5.17
C VAL A 42 9.44 -1.93 3.64
N ILE A 43 10.59 -1.78 2.98
CA ILE A 43 10.73 -2.12 1.55
C ILE A 43 10.48 -3.61 1.32
N ALA A 44 11.01 -4.48 2.19
CA ALA A 44 10.79 -5.93 2.07
C ALA A 44 9.30 -6.28 2.28
N GLU A 45 8.63 -5.68 3.25
CA GLU A 45 7.18 -5.84 3.46
C GLU A 45 6.39 -5.41 2.21
N PHE A 46 6.73 -4.25 1.65
CA PHE A 46 6.08 -3.75 0.43
C PHE A 46 6.28 -4.71 -0.75
N GLN A 47 7.49 -5.27 -0.91
CA GLN A 47 7.78 -6.26 -1.94
C GLN A 47 6.98 -7.56 -1.73
N VAL A 48 6.88 -8.05 -0.50
CA VAL A 48 6.07 -9.24 -0.19
C VAL A 48 4.61 -9.00 -0.52
N ILE A 49 4.01 -7.88 -0.09
CA ILE A 49 2.62 -7.54 -0.43
C ILE A 49 2.45 -7.46 -1.96
N THR A 50 3.42 -6.87 -2.65
CA THR A 50 3.37 -6.71 -4.11
C THR A 50 3.38 -8.05 -4.85
N TYR A 51 4.33 -8.94 -4.56
CA TYR A 51 4.49 -10.22 -5.27
C TYR A 51 3.55 -11.32 -4.78
N LYS A 52 3.18 -11.31 -3.49
CA LYS A 52 2.31 -12.32 -2.90
C LYS A 52 0.82 -12.05 -3.12
N GLU A 53 0.42 -10.78 -3.06
CA GLU A 53 -1.01 -10.42 -3.02
C GLU A 53 -1.43 -9.61 -4.24
N PHE A 54 -0.72 -8.53 -4.55
CA PHE A 54 -1.13 -7.60 -5.61
C PHE A 54 -0.94 -8.18 -7.02
N LEU A 55 0.25 -8.69 -7.33
CA LEU A 55 0.59 -9.19 -8.67
C LEU A 55 -0.32 -10.35 -9.11
N PRO A 56 -0.54 -11.41 -8.31
CA PRO A 56 -1.47 -12.49 -8.69
C PRO A 56 -2.89 -12.00 -8.97
N ALA A 57 -3.36 -10.99 -8.21
CA ALA A 57 -4.68 -10.41 -8.40
C ALA A 57 -4.79 -9.58 -9.70
N VAL A 58 -3.68 -9.04 -10.20
CA VAL A 58 -3.66 -8.18 -11.40
C VAL A 58 -3.41 -8.97 -12.69
N ILE A 59 -2.41 -9.86 -12.71
CA ILE A 59 -1.99 -10.58 -13.93
C ILE A 59 -2.45 -12.04 -13.98
N GLY A 60 -3.04 -12.55 -12.89
CA GLY A 60 -3.53 -13.92 -12.78
C GLY A 60 -2.45 -14.96 -12.49
N HIS A 61 -2.88 -16.13 -12.03
CA HIS A 61 -1.98 -17.22 -11.63
C HIS A 61 -1.17 -17.80 -12.80
N GLU A 62 -1.74 -17.88 -14.01
CA GLU A 62 -1.07 -18.42 -15.20
C GLU A 62 0.18 -17.60 -15.56
N SER A 63 0.04 -16.27 -15.64
CA SER A 63 1.17 -15.36 -15.88
C SER A 63 2.21 -15.42 -14.76
N MET A 64 1.79 -15.54 -13.51
CA MET A 64 2.72 -15.68 -12.37
C MET A 64 3.57 -16.95 -12.47
N GLU A 65 2.98 -18.06 -12.94
CA GLU A 65 3.71 -19.32 -13.17
C GLU A 65 4.65 -19.22 -14.37
N GLU A 66 4.17 -18.68 -15.50
CA GLU A 66 4.96 -18.53 -16.73
C GLU A 66 6.24 -17.71 -16.51
N PHE A 67 6.13 -16.61 -15.78
CA PHE A 67 7.26 -15.72 -15.49
C PHE A 67 8.01 -16.07 -14.19
N GLY A 68 7.60 -17.12 -13.47
CA GLY A 68 8.26 -17.56 -12.23
C GLY A 68 8.26 -16.49 -11.13
N LEU A 69 7.16 -15.73 -10.99
CA LEU A 69 7.08 -14.55 -10.12
C LEU A 69 6.65 -14.86 -8.68
N TYR A 70 6.38 -16.12 -8.35
CA TYR A 70 6.05 -16.50 -6.98
C TYR A 70 7.26 -16.38 -6.07
N LEU A 71 7.02 -15.85 -4.87
CA LEU A 71 8.01 -15.87 -3.81
C LEU A 71 8.33 -17.32 -3.43
N GLN A 72 9.61 -17.62 -3.26
CA GLN A 72 10.05 -18.93 -2.79
C GLN A 72 9.48 -19.21 -1.39
N GLU A 73 8.99 -20.43 -1.17
CA GLU A 73 8.41 -20.81 0.12
C GLU A 73 9.49 -20.95 1.20
N GLY A 74 9.32 -20.24 2.32
CA GLY A 74 10.18 -20.35 3.51
C GLY A 74 10.79 -19.01 3.96
N LEU A 75 11.48 -19.02 5.12
CA LEU A 75 12.19 -17.87 5.68
C LEU A 75 13.64 -17.76 5.15
N SER A 76 13.91 -18.29 3.95
CA SER A 76 15.26 -18.34 3.38
C SER A 76 15.50 -17.18 2.42
N TYR A 77 16.77 -16.84 2.20
CA TYR A 77 17.18 -15.89 1.18
C TYR A 77 16.82 -16.42 -0.21
N SER A 78 16.30 -15.55 -1.08
CA SER A 78 16.21 -15.83 -2.52
C SER A 78 17.61 -15.74 -3.13
N TYR A 79 17.92 -16.70 -4.01
CA TYR A 79 19.17 -16.75 -4.77
C TYR A 79 18.96 -16.29 -6.23
N ASP A 80 17.82 -15.67 -6.52
CA ASP A 80 17.39 -15.32 -7.88
C ASP A 80 17.95 -13.97 -8.36
N TYR A 81 18.89 -13.40 -7.60
CA TYR A 81 19.57 -12.16 -7.97
C TYR A 81 20.52 -12.39 -9.15
N ASP A 82 20.23 -11.73 -10.27
CA ASP A 82 21.12 -11.66 -11.43
C ASP A 82 21.51 -10.20 -11.72
N HIS A 83 22.82 -9.93 -11.66
CA HIS A 83 23.41 -8.62 -11.93
C HIS A 83 23.35 -8.19 -13.40
N LYS A 84 23.01 -9.11 -14.31
CA LYS A 84 22.87 -8.84 -15.75
C LYS A 84 21.48 -8.34 -16.13
N VAL A 85 20.51 -8.44 -15.23
CA VAL A 85 19.14 -7.98 -15.47
C VAL A 85 19.12 -6.45 -15.43
N ASP A 86 18.53 -5.85 -16.47
CA ASP A 86 18.23 -4.41 -16.47
C ASP A 86 16.99 -4.16 -15.60
N VAL A 87 17.16 -3.34 -14.56
CA VAL A 87 16.12 -2.99 -13.59
C VAL A 87 15.36 -1.70 -13.99
N SER A 88 15.64 -1.16 -15.17
CA SER A 88 14.98 0.04 -15.67
C SER A 88 13.51 -0.20 -16.01
N ILE A 89 12.66 0.77 -15.72
CA ILE A 89 11.24 0.73 -16.08
C ILE A 89 11.09 1.01 -17.58
N SER A 90 10.41 0.13 -18.32
CA SER A 90 10.15 0.34 -19.74
C SER A 90 9.16 1.50 -19.97
N ASN A 91 9.32 2.20 -21.10
CA ASN A 91 8.47 3.34 -21.43
C ASN A 91 7.01 2.91 -21.64
N GLU A 92 6.80 1.72 -22.21
CA GLU A 92 5.49 1.11 -22.42
C GLU A 92 4.77 0.85 -21.09
N PHE A 93 5.51 0.38 -20.09
CA PHE A 93 4.96 0.14 -18.76
C PHE A 93 4.55 1.46 -18.08
N ALA A 94 5.44 2.46 -18.09
CA ALA A 94 5.22 3.75 -17.41
C ALA A 94 4.15 4.62 -18.08
N SER A 95 4.09 4.62 -19.41
CA SER A 95 3.20 5.52 -20.17
C SER A 95 1.79 4.94 -20.38
N ALA A 96 1.66 3.62 -20.49
CA ALA A 96 0.41 2.97 -20.86
C ALA A 96 -0.01 1.85 -19.89
N ALA A 97 0.79 0.79 -19.76
CA ALA A 97 0.32 -0.44 -19.12
C ALA A 97 -0.11 -0.23 -17.66
N PHE A 98 0.71 0.45 -16.85
CA PHE A 98 0.42 0.63 -15.43
C PHE A 98 -0.70 1.66 -15.16
N ARG A 99 -1.15 2.39 -16.19
CA ARG A 99 -2.33 3.26 -16.08
C ARG A 99 -3.64 2.48 -16.07
N TYR A 100 -3.61 1.15 -16.23
CA TYR A 100 -4.75 0.26 -16.00
C TYR A 100 -5.49 0.58 -14.69
N GLY A 101 -4.78 1.00 -13.63
CA GLY A 101 -5.38 1.42 -12.37
C GLY A 101 -6.44 2.52 -12.50
N HIS A 102 -6.34 3.42 -13.48
CA HIS A 102 -7.36 4.45 -13.72
C HIS A 102 -8.71 3.88 -14.19
N SER A 103 -8.73 2.67 -14.73
CA SER A 103 -9.96 1.96 -15.10
C SER A 103 -10.59 1.20 -13.93
N ILE A 104 -9.87 1.00 -12.82
CA ILE A 104 -10.34 0.26 -11.63
C ILE A 104 -11.00 1.19 -10.61
N VAL A 105 -10.70 2.50 -10.66
CA VAL A 105 -11.22 3.46 -9.67
C VAL A 105 -12.72 3.66 -9.86
N GLU A 106 -13.49 3.22 -8.87
CA GLU A 106 -14.92 3.51 -8.78
C GLU A 106 -15.15 5.02 -8.52
N GLY A 107 -16.23 5.57 -9.10
CA GLY A 107 -16.54 7.00 -9.02
C GLY A 107 -17.01 7.48 -7.64
N TYR A 108 -17.18 6.60 -6.65
CA TYR A 108 -17.64 6.94 -5.32
C TYR A 108 -16.96 6.09 -4.25
N LEU A 109 -16.76 6.66 -3.05
CA LEU A 109 -16.22 5.95 -1.90
C LEU A 109 -17.35 5.68 -0.91
N LYS A 110 -17.59 4.40 -0.60
CA LYS A 110 -18.56 4.03 0.44
C LYS A 110 -17.90 4.11 1.81
N SER A 111 -18.17 5.19 2.55
CA SER A 111 -17.79 5.29 3.96
C SER A 111 -18.65 4.34 4.79
N THR A 112 -18.03 3.35 5.44
CA THR A 112 -18.71 2.51 6.43
C THR A 112 -18.34 3.04 7.82
N LYS A 113 -19.33 3.38 8.65
CA LYS A 113 -19.05 3.72 10.05
C LYS A 113 -18.63 2.45 10.76
N SER A 114 -17.41 2.44 11.31
CA SER A 114 -17.10 1.56 12.43
C SER A 114 -17.96 2.03 13.60
N THR A 115 -18.92 1.21 14.03
CA THR A 115 -19.76 1.49 15.18
C THR A 115 -18.89 1.57 16.44
N GLY A 116 -18.50 2.80 16.80
CA GLY A 116 -17.70 3.09 17.98
C GLY A 116 -17.10 4.49 17.98
N GLY A 117 -17.94 5.53 17.96
CA GLY A 117 -17.52 6.92 18.26
C GLY A 117 -17.72 7.91 17.10
N ASN A 118 -18.57 8.91 17.35
CA ASN A 118 -19.02 10.06 16.56
C ASN A 118 -18.34 10.35 15.20
N SER A 119 -19.16 10.35 14.15
CA SER A 119 -18.81 10.62 12.75
C SER A 119 -18.61 12.11 12.45
N ILE A 120 -17.52 12.43 11.72
CA ILE A 120 -17.33 13.69 11.01
C ILE A 120 -17.95 13.53 9.61
N MET A 121 -18.92 14.39 9.28
CA MET A 121 -19.53 14.50 7.95
C MET A 121 -18.68 15.47 7.13
N ILE A 122 -18.21 15.05 5.95
CA ILE A 122 -17.76 15.96 4.90
C ILE A 122 -18.72 15.70 3.73
N ASP A 123 -19.78 16.51 3.66
CA ASP A 123 -20.62 16.61 2.47
C ASP A 123 -20.14 17.84 1.68
N ASP A 124 -19.65 17.59 0.47
CA ASP A 124 -19.40 18.64 -0.53
C ASP A 124 -20.76 18.99 -1.17
N ASP A 125 -21.35 20.08 -0.70
CA ASP A 125 -22.40 20.91 -1.31
C ASP A 125 -23.53 20.22 -2.10
N CYS A 126 -24.72 20.09 -1.47
CA CYS A 126 -25.95 20.59 -2.08
C CYS A 126 -27.05 20.80 -1.04
N TRP A 127 -27.66 21.98 -1.09
CA TRP A 127 -28.73 22.47 -0.23
C TRP A 127 -29.91 21.49 -0.11
N VAL A 128 -30.33 21.19 1.12
CA VAL A 128 -31.68 20.67 1.39
C VAL A 128 -32.31 21.53 2.48
N ASP A 129 -33.26 22.34 2.05
CA ASP A 129 -34.10 23.17 2.92
C ASP A 129 -34.86 22.29 3.92
N TYR A 130 -34.72 22.60 5.21
CA TYR A 130 -35.62 22.08 6.24
C TYR A 130 -36.92 22.88 6.22
N THR A 131 -37.85 22.52 5.34
CA THR A 131 -39.27 22.77 5.60
C THR A 131 -40.03 21.45 5.54
N ASN A 132 -40.48 21.00 6.71
CA ASN A 132 -41.77 20.33 6.95
C ASN A 132 -41.88 20.07 8.47
N SER A 133 -42.61 20.91 9.19
CA SER A 133 -44.07 20.84 9.37
C SER A 133 -44.46 19.57 10.15
N SER A 134 -44.54 19.78 11.47
CA SER A 134 -45.14 18.89 12.45
C SER A 134 -46.57 18.54 12.06
N THR A 135 -46.80 17.26 11.78
CA THR A 135 -48.08 16.61 12.05
C THR A 135 -47.83 15.71 13.25
N ASP A 136 -48.22 16.23 14.42
CA ASP A 136 -48.93 15.57 15.52
C ASP A 136 -49.19 16.60 16.65
#